data_AF-A0A142X010-F1
#
_entry.id   AF-A0A142X010-F1
#
_cell.length_a   1.000
_cell.length_b   1.000
_cell.length_c   1.000
_cell.angle_alpha   90.00
_cell.angle_beta   90.00
_cell.angle_gamma   90.00
#
_symmetry.space_group_name_H-M   'P 1'
#
loop_
_entity.id
_entity.type
_entity.pdbx_description
1 polymer ?
#
loop_
_entity_poly.entity_id
_entity_poly.type
_entity_poly.pdbx_seq_one_letter_code
_entity_poly.pdbx_strand_id
1 'polypeptide(L)'
;MFFRRLAALSLCAAAILGGAGIASAELTADHKKELTTLATAVNKASSMASKKQFDEADTLIKETEERVAKIVEEAGITADDKALTKITSSLEKAKSAVEKQKSRGKKPEPVSFTKDVAPIIQKNCVECHSTARSSRNLNLENFAGWRKGGRSGPIVSGPNPATSLLMRAITTPIAQGGMPKDGSPLAKEDVEKVAMWISQGANFDGEAEDVALGKLRTKAKALEVDSKIVINKPKGTETVSFTKDIAPWMTNLCLGCHSGNNPRGGLSLVTFEDMMRGGESGAVILPGDKENSRLFRLTGGLENPRMPQGQGRLTRPNYDALVKWFEEGNVFDGGDARKPIRDLVPSDAELAAAKMNKLSNSELEAMRRSKAEELLRKAIPNDTRSAVDGVEVVVLGNVPEARLKQVEGWATGHIGNLKKAFVAQSTPAIRGKLAVIVLKDKFGYNEVSLAATGRESPNEATSTSIVTANVEDAYVIVQDVGDEPTATAPGLEAHVIDIVTQAFLRRNNPDMPNWLLKGTGLKMASSVEARNPYFRGLRGEAALVAPSLKPDELFSDRSYSPGTVGPMGFTIVDFLIDKAGLPNFVKFVKATETGTTQAQALRAAYGGDPPAVAAEYIKYIRATAGK
;
A
#
# COMPACT_ATOMS: atom_id res chain seq x y z
N MET A 1 14.59 -20.66 17.51
CA MET A 1 15.16 -20.50 16.16
C MET A 1 15.26 -19.01 15.89
N PHE A 2 16.40 -18.54 15.40
CA PHE A 2 16.72 -17.15 15.03
C PHE A 2 17.11 -16.16 16.15
N PHE A 3 18.40 -16.10 16.45
CA PHE A 3 19.10 -14.82 16.57
C PHE A 3 20.24 -14.81 15.56
N ARG A 4 20.12 -13.96 14.54
CA ARG A 4 21.18 -13.58 13.60
C ARG A 4 21.06 -12.07 13.44
N ARG A 5 22.14 -11.34 13.73
CA ARG A 5 22.67 -10.18 12.98
C ARG A 5 23.79 -9.51 13.77
N LEU A 6 25.02 -9.90 13.41
CA LEU A 6 26.22 -9.09 13.57
C LEU A 6 26.20 -7.96 12.52
N ALA A 7 26.73 -6.81 12.92
CA ALA A 7 26.81 -5.58 12.15
C ALA A 7 27.84 -5.69 11.01
N ALA A 8 27.49 -5.14 9.84
CA ALA A 8 28.36 -5.06 8.67
C ALA A 8 29.11 -3.71 8.68
N LEU A 9 30.44 -3.77 8.66
CA LEU A 9 31.30 -2.66 8.22
C LEU A 9 31.53 -2.80 6.71
N SER A 10 31.28 -1.71 5.99
CA SER A 10 31.47 -1.56 4.56
C SER A 10 32.91 -1.07 4.31
N LEU A 11 33.67 -1.73 3.44
CA LEU A 11 34.93 -1.21 2.90
C LEU A 11 34.84 -1.07 1.38
N CYS A 12 35.26 0.10 0.90
CA CYS A 12 35.33 0.50 -0.50
C CYS A 12 36.35 -0.31 -1.29
N ALA A 13 36.04 -0.49 -2.57
CA ALA A 13 36.88 -1.08 -3.59
C ALA A 13 38.07 -0.18 -3.96
N ALA A 14 39.24 -0.80 -4.16
CA ALA A 14 40.29 -0.29 -5.03
C ALA A 14 40.83 -1.47 -5.86
N ALA A 15 40.72 -1.34 -7.19
CA ALA A 15 41.17 -2.32 -8.16
C ALA A 15 42.69 -2.27 -8.34
N ILE A 16 43.35 -3.43 -8.29
CA ILE A 16 44.68 -3.64 -8.88
C ILE A 16 44.62 -4.93 -9.71
N LEU A 17 44.88 -4.79 -11.00
CA LEU A 17 45.10 -5.87 -11.97
C LEU A 17 46.45 -6.55 -11.67
N GLY A 18 46.42 -7.88 -11.48
CA GLY A 18 47.63 -8.71 -11.43
C GLY A 18 47.23 -10.18 -11.33
N GLY A 19 47.42 -10.94 -12.42
CA GLY A 19 47.04 -12.33 -12.50
C GLY A 19 47.90 -13.25 -11.63
N ALA A 20 47.25 -14.11 -10.85
CA ALA A 20 47.78 -15.40 -10.37
C ALA A 20 46.61 -16.22 -9.80
N GLY A 21 46.35 -17.41 -10.37
CA GLY A 21 45.59 -18.52 -9.78
C GLY A 21 44.14 -18.26 -9.34
N ILE A 22 43.18 -18.99 -9.90
CA ILE A 22 41.87 -19.16 -9.26
C ILE A 22 42.12 -19.96 -7.98
N ALA A 23 42.31 -19.26 -6.85
CA ALA A 23 42.33 -19.89 -5.53
C ALA A 23 40.93 -20.44 -5.28
N SER A 24 40.81 -21.77 -5.15
CA SER A 24 39.58 -22.38 -4.67
C SER A 24 39.29 -21.87 -3.27
N ALA A 25 38.09 -21.35 -3.04
CA ALA A 25 37.62 -20.95 -1.71
C ALA A 25 37.52 -22.19 -0.80
N GLU A 26 38.62 -22.53 -0.13
CA GLU A 26 38.70 -23.66 0.79
C GLU A 26 39.79 -23.43 1.85
N LEU A 27 39.52 -23.87 3.09
CA LEU A 27 40.50 -23.81 4.17
C LEU A 27 41.67 -24.78 3.93
N THR A 28 42.88 -24.22 3.91
CA THR A 28 44.12 -24.99 3.84
C THR A 28 44.36 -25.81 5.13
N ALA A 29 45.31 -26.76 5.09
CA ALA A 29 45.72 -27.51 6.28
C ALA A 29 46.29 -26.58 7.38
N ASP A 30 46.99 -25.52 6.98
CA ASP A 30 47.54 -24.53 7.89
C ASP A 30 46.45 -23.69 8.55
N HIS A 31 45.43 -23.27 7.80
CA HIS A 31 44.25 -22.59 8.35
C HIS A 31 43.52 -23.44 9.39
N LYS A 32 43.35 -24.75 9.13
CA LYS A 32 42.71 -25.68 10.09
C LYS A 32 43.55 -25.86 11.36
N LYS A 33 44.88 -25.88 11.24
CA LYS A 33 45.80 -25.95 12.38
C LYS A 33 45.72 -24.67 13.22
N GLU A 34 45.69 -23.51 12.57
CA GLU A 34 45.58 -22.21 13.25
C GLU A 34 44.24 -22.05 13.98
N LEU A 35 43.11 -22.43 13.36
CA LEU A 35 41.79 -22.43 14.01
C LEU A 35 41.76 -23.29 15.28
N THR A 36 42.51 -24.40 15.31
CA THR A 36 42.63 -25.26 16.50
C THR A 36 43.41 -24.58 17.62
N THR A 37 44.50 -23.89 17.28
CA THR A 37 45.28 -23.07 18.24
C THR A 37 44.43 -21.93 18.80
N LEU A 38 43.69 -21.23 17.95
CA LEU A 38 42.80 -20.14 18.35
C LEU A 38 41.66 -20.62 19.24
N ALA A 39 41.08 -21.80 18.98
CA ALA A 39 40.08 -22.40 19.87
C ALA A 39 40.63 -22.64 21.29
N THR A 40 41.93 -22.95 21.42
CA THR A 40 42.59 -23.12 22.72
C THR A 40 42.76 -21.77 23.43
N ALA A 41 43.09 -20.71 22.69
CA ALA A 41 43.19 -19.35 23.21
C ALA A 41 41.83 -18.84 23.74
N VAL A 42 40.73 -19.11 23.04
CA VAL A 42 39.37 -18.73 23.48
C VAL A 42 38.95 -19.45 24.76
N ASN A 43 39.31 -20.72 24.91
CA ASN A 43 39.09 -21.47 26.15
C ASN A 43 39.90 -20.88 27.31
N LYS A 44 41.14 -20.44 27.05
CA LYS A 44 41.98 -19.75 28.03
C LYS A 44 41.35 -18.42 28.45
N ALA A 45 40.86 -17.61 27.51
CA ALA A 45 40.15 -16.36 27.80
C ALA A 45 38.91 -16.60 28.69
N SER A 46 38.14 -17.66 28.41
CA SER A 46 37.01 -18.06 29.25
C SER A 46 37.43 -18.42 30.68
N SER A 47 38.59 -19.05 30.86
CA SER A 47 39.15 -19.35 32.20
C SER A 47 39.72 -18.12 32.90
N MET A 48 40.16 -17.10 32.16
CA MET A 48 40.63 -15.83 32.71
C MET A 48 39.46 -15.01 33.30
N ALA A 49 38.27 -15.13 32.71
CA ALA A 49 37.04 -14.53 33.24
C ALA A 49 36.69 -15.00 34.67
N SER A 50 36.91 -16.28 34.99
CA SER A 50 36.67 -16.81 36.33
C SER A 50 37.75 -16.39 37.34
N LYS A 51 38.94 -16.01 36.86
CA LYS A 51 40.06 -15.49 37.65
C LYS A 51 40.05 -13.95 37.79
N LYS A 52 39.01 -13.28 37.27
CA LYS A 52 38.87 -11.81 37.25
C LYS A 52 39.95 -11.08 36.44
N GLN A 53 40.63 -11.76 35.53
CA GLN A 53 41.61 -11.18 34.62
C GLN A 53 40.91 -10.67 33.36
N PHE A 54 40.10 -9.62 33.49
CA PHE A 54 39.17 -9.20 32.43
C PHE A 54 39.88 -8.55 31.24
N ASP A 55 40.85 -7.66 31.48
CA ASP A 55 41.57 -6.96 30.42
C ASP A 55 42.41 -7.93 29.57
N GLU A 56 43.05 -8.91 30.22
CA GLU A 56 43.77 -9.99 29.54
C GLU A 56 42.83 -10.90 28.73
N ALA A 57 41.63 -11.19 29.26
CA ALA A 57 40.62 -11.98 28.56
C ALA A 57 40.08 -11.25 27.33
N ASP A 58 39.78 -9.95 27.44
CA ASP A 58 39.28 -9.12 26.35
C ASP A 58 40.33 -8.96 25.25
N THR A 59 41.60 -8.76 25.62
CA THR A 59 42.72 -8.68 24.68
C THR A 59 42.85 -9.98 23.89
N LEU A 60 42.84 -11.13 24.58
CA LEU A 60 42.97 -12.44 23.94
C LEU A 60 41.78 -12.79 23.05
N ILE A 61 40.57 -12.38 23.42
CA ILE A 61 39.37 -12.50 22.57
C ILE A 61 39.54 -11.67 21.31
N LYS A 62 39.93 -10.39 21.44
CA LYS A 62 40.10 -9.48 20.30
C LYS A 62 41.17 -9.96 19.32
N GLU A 63 42.33 -10.38 19.83
CA GLU A 63 43.40 -10.98 19.01
C GLU A 63 42.93 -12.24 18.28
N THR A 64 42.08 -13.05 18.92
CA THR A 64 41.53 -14.25 18.27
C THR A 64 40.53 -13.87 17.16
N GLU A 65 39.71 -12.85 17.35
CA GLU A 65 38.77 -12.37 16.32
C GLU A 65 39.49 -11.82 15.09
N GLU A 66 40.54 -11.03 15.29
CA GLU A 66 41.37 -10.47 14.21
C GLU A 66 42.04 -11.58 13.40
N ARG A 67 42.56 -12.63 14.07
CA ARG A 67 43.17 -13.78 13.39
C ARG A 67 42.16 -14.65 12.66
N VAL A 68 40.96 -14.85 13.22
CA VAL A 68 39.88 -15.54 12.51
C VAL A 68 39.46 -14.77 11.27
N ALA A 69 39.32 -13.44 11.36
CA ALA A 69 38.99 -12.59 10.22
C ALA A 69 40.04 -12.68 9.10
N LYS A 70 41.33 -12.73 9.47
CA LYS A 70 42.42 -12.93 8.50
C LYS A 70 42.35 -14.28 7.79
N ILE A 71 42.02 -15.37 8.51
CA ILE A 71 41.82 -16.70 7.89
C ILE A 71 40.62 -16.69 6.93
N VAL A 72 39.54 -15.98 7.27
CA VAL A 72 38.37 -15.83 6.38
C VAL A 72 38.76 -15.15 5.07
N GLU A 73 39.55 -14.07 5.15
CA GLU A 73 40.06 -13.33 4.00
C GLU A 73 41.02 -14.16 3.15
N GLU A 74 42.02 -14.81 3.76
CA GLU A 74 43.02 -15.63 3.07
C GLU A 74 42.43 -16.88 2.42
N ALA A 75 41.43 -17.50 3.04
CA ALA A 75 40.76 -18.70 2.51
C ALA A 75 39.64 -18.39 1.51
N GLY A 76 39.28 -17.11 1.31
CA GLY A 76 38.19 -16.70 0.43
C GLY A 76 36.82 -17.26 0.83
N ILE A 77 36.64 -17.61 2.11
CA ILE A 77 35.38 -18.15 2.64
C ILE A 77 34.53 -17.05 3.26
N THR A 78 33.26 -17.34 3.57
CA THR A 78 32.39 -16.39 4.27
C THR A 78 32.48 -16.54 5.79
N ALA A 79 32.23 -15.48 6.56
CA ALA A 79 32.25 -15.51 8.02
C ALA A 79 31.20 -16.47 8.64
N ASP A 80 30.21 -16.89 7.86
CA ASP A 80 29.15 -17.81 8.22
C ASP A 80 29.46 -19.28 7.86
N ASP A 81 30.69 -19.58 7.41
CA ASP A 81 31.08 -20.92 6.99
C ASP A 81 30.95 -21.97 8.13
N LYS A 82 30.50 -23.17 7.78
CA LYS A 82 30.34 -24.28 8.73
C LYS A 82 31.64 -24.64 9.44
N ALA A 83 32.79 -24.46 8.78
CA ALA A 83 34.10 -24.71 9.36
C ALA A 83 34.46 -23.75 10.51
N LEU A 84 33.87 -22.55 10.53
CA LEU A 84 34.11 -21.53 11.56
C LEU A 84 33.11 -21.62 12.73
N THR A 85 32.01 -22.35 12.58
CA THR A 85 30.92 -22.40 13.56
C THR A 85 31.40 -22.74 14.98
N LYS A 86 32.37 -23.66 15.11
CA LYS A 86 32.94 -24.03 16.42
C LYS A 86 33.65 -22.86 17.09
N ILE A 87 34.55 -22.17 16.39
CA ILE A 87 35.32 -21.08 16.96
C ILE A 87 34.45 -19.85 17.26
N THR A 88 33.51 -19.52 16.35
CA THR A 88 32.57 -18.42 16.55
C THR A 88 31.67 -18.68 17.77
N SER A 89 31.18 -19.92 17.94
CA SER A 89 30.38 -20.27 19.12
C SER A 89 31.16 -20.21 20.44
N SER A 90 32.47 -20.52 20.40
CA SER A 90 33.34 -20.43 21.58
C SER A 90 33.65 -18.98 21.93
N LEU A 91 33.87 -18.12 20.92
CA LEU A 91 34.11 -16.68 21.11
C LEU A 91 32.91 -15.99 21.77
N GLU A 92 31.70 -16.28 21.30
CA GLU A 92 30.46 -15.76 21.89
C GLU A 92 30.29 -16.21 23.36
N LYS A 93 30.60 -17.48 23.65
CA LYS A 93 30.56 -17.99 25.03
C LYS A 93 31.59 -17.32 25.92
N ALA A 94 32.81 -17.09 25.42
CA ALA A 94 33.87 -16.41 26.15
C ALA A 94 33.49 -14.95 26.47
N LYS A 95 33.00 -14.21 25.47
CA LYS A 95 32.50 -12.82 25.64
C LYS A 95 31.39 -12.74 26.67
N SER A 96 30.39 -13.62 26.55
CA SER A 96 29.28 -13.69 27.50
C SER A 96 29.74 -14.02 28.92
N ALA A 97 30.71 -14.92 29.08
CA ALA A 97 31.26 -15.27 30.38
C ALA A 97 32.03 -14.11 31.03
N VAL A 98 32.83 -13.36 30.25
CA VAL A 98 33.55 -12.16 30.71
C VAL A 98 32.56 -11.08 31.16
N GLU A 99 31.57 -10.74 30.34
CA GLU A 99 30.56 -9.71 30.66
C GLU A 99 29.69 -10.08 31.87
N LYS A 100 29.32 -11.36 32.00
CA LYS A 100 28.56 -11.87 33.15
C LYS A 100 29.36 -11.81 34.46
N GLN A 101 30.68 -11.93 34.41
CA GLN A 101 31.53 -11.81 35.59
C GLN A 101 31.85 -10.34 35.93
N LYS A 102 32.02 -9.47 34.92
CA LYS A 102 32.15 -8.01 35.12
C LYS A 102 30.91 -7.40 35.81
N SER A 103 29.72 -7.89 35.46
CA SER A 103 28.45 -7.38 36.00
C SER A 103 28.12 -7.87 37.41
N ARG A 104 28.85 -8.86 37.95
CA ARG A 104 28.51 -9.55 39.21
C ARG A 104 28.90 -8.82 40.51
N GLY A 105 29.23 -7.54 40.44
CA GLY A 105 29.65 -6.73 41.61
C GLY A 105 29.24 -5.25 41.58
N LYS A 106 28.44 -4.80 40.60
CA LYS A 106 28.02 -3.39 40.51
C LYS A 106 26.66 -3.21 41.19
N LYS A 107 26.57 -2.36 42.22
CA LYS A 107 25.29 -1.96 42.82
C LYS A 107 24.46 -1.27 41.72
N PRO A 108 23.20 -1.69 41.45
CA PRO A 108 22.40 -1.10 40.39
C PRO A 108 22.09 0.37 40.69
N GLU A 109 22.02 1.18 39.64
CA GLU A 109 21.74 2.61 39.74
C GLU A 109 20.34 2.87 40.35
N PRO A 110 20.16 3.99 41.08
CA PRO A 110 18.86 4.35 41.63
C PRO A 110 17.81 4.52 40.53
N VAL A 111 16.65 3.89 40.68
CA VAL A 111 15.52 3.98 39.75
C VAL A 111 14.55 5.05 40.26
N SER A 112 14.23 6.00 39.39
CA SER A 112 13.35 7.13 39.68
C SER A 112 11.88 6.75 39.48
N PHE A 113 11.01 7.07 40.45
CA PHE A 113 9.58 6.83 40.24
C PHE A 113 9.05 7.70 39.11
N THR A 114 9.31 9.01 39.16
CA THR A 114 8.79 9.98 38.18
C THR A 114 9.33 9.78 36.77
N LYS A 115 10.60 9.37 36.62
CA LYS A 115 11.25 9.22 35.30
C LYS A 115 11.12 7.81 34.73
N ASP A 116 11.24 6.77 35.56
CA ASP A 116 11.36 5.40 35.07
C ASP A 116 10.07 4.60 35.25
N VAL A 117 9.36 4.75 36.37
CA VAL A 117 8.18 3.94 36.71
C VAL A 117 6.87 4.58 36.25
N ALA A 118 6.66 5.87 36.52
CA ALA A 118 5.43 6.59 36.22
C ALA A 118 5.05 6.53 34.72
N PRO A 119 5.98 6.64 33.75
CA PRO A 119 5.63 6.51 32.33
C PRO A 119 5.12 5.11 31.96
N ILE A 120 5.67 4.05 32.56
CA ILE A 120 5.23 2.67 32.34
C ILE A 120 3.77 2.52 32.80
N ILE A 121 3.44 3.08 33.96
CA ILE A 121 2.12 2.97 34.57
C ILE A 121 1.11 3.85 33.84
N GLN A 122 1.47 5.11 33.55
CA GLN A 122 0.62 6.04 32.81
C GLN A 122 0.17 5.45 31.48
N LYS A 123 1.09 4.80 30.76
CA LYS A 123 0.84 4.19 29.46
C LYS A 123 -0.04 2.93 29.55
N ASN A 124 0.21 2.06 30.53
CA ASN A 124 -0.32 0.70 30.51
C ASN A 124 -1.45 0.44 31.52
N CYS A 125 -1.69 1.36 32.47
CA CYS A 125 -2.55 1.07 33.63
C CYS A 125 -3.60 2.15 33.93
N VAL A 126 -3.28 3.44 33.74
CA VAL A 126 -4.14 4.55 34.20
C VAL A 126 -5.50 4.61 33.51
N GLU A 127 -5.60 4.18 32.24
CA GLU A 127 -6.88 4.14 31.52
C GLU A 127 -7.97 3.35 32.26
N CYS A 128 -7.59 2.24 32.90
CA CYS A 128 -8.51 1.35 33.61
C CYS A 128 -8.41 1.44 35.13
N HIS A 129 -7.40 2.13 35.67
CA HIS A 129 -7.16 2.30 37.10
C HIS A 129 -6.96 3.78 37.43
N SER A 130 -7.99 4.59 37.20
CA SER A 130 -8.03 6.04 37.48
C SER A 130 -9.19 6.40 38.40
N THR A 131 -9.30 7.68 38.74
CA THR A 131 -10.48 8.21 39.44
C THR A 131 -11.76 8.05 38.61
N ALA A 132 -11.69 8.27 37.30
CA ALA A 132 -12.82 8.13 36.37
C ALA A 132 -13.20 6.67 36.13
N ARG A 133 -12.22 5.75 36.17
CA ARG A 133 -12.43 4.32 35.97
C ARG A 133 -11.58 3.54 36.96
N SER A 134 -12.13 3.25 38.13
CA SER A 134 -11.42 2.64 39.26
C SER A 134 -11.55 1.11 39.28
N SER A 135 -11.00 0.41 38.28
CA SER A 135 -11.09 -1.06 38.26
C SER A 135 -10.50 -1.65 39.53
N ARG A 136 -11.26 -2.53 40.21
CA ARG A 136 -10.94 -3.07 41.55
C ARG A 136 -10.70 -2.00 42.62
N ASN A 137 -11.36 -0.84 42.49
CA ASN A 137 -11.22 0.30 43.39
C ASN A 137 -9.77 0.80 43.52
N LEU A 138 -9.00 0.70 42.43
CA LEU A 138 -7.60 1.07 42.37
C LEU A 138 -7.42 2.36 41.57
N ASN A 139 -6.71 3.32 42.17
CA ASN A 139 -6.34 4.58 41.53
C ASN A 139 -4.81 4.67 41.37
N LEU A 140 -4.35 4.61 40.12
CA LEU A 140 -2.95 4.75 39.73
C LEU A 140 -2.65 6.10 39.08
N GLU A 141 -3.62 7.01 39.05
CA GLU A 141 -3.53 8.31 38.36
C GLU A 141 -2.54 9.27 39.03
N ASN A 142 -2.26 9.12 40.33
CA ASN A 142 -1.25 9.89 41.07
C ASN A 142 -0.66 9.05 42.22
N PHE A 143 0.49 9.45 42.77
CA PHE A 143 1.16 8.66 43.82
C PHE A 143 0.35 8.55 45.12
N ALA A 144 -0.44 9.57 45.44
CA ALA A 144 -1.38 9.54 46.56
C ALA A 144 -2.40 8.41 46.44
N GLY A 145 -2.88 8.12 45.22
CA GLY A 145 -3.75 6.99 44.91
C GLY A 145 -3.05 5.64 45.13
N TRP A 146 -1.76 5.54 44.80
CA TRP A 146 -0.97 4.33 45.01
C TRP A 146 -0.86 3.94 46.48
N ARG A 147 -0.65 4.94 47.37
CA ARG A 147 -0.56 4.70 48.82
C ARG A 147 -1.87 4.21 49.42
N LYS A 148 -3.01 4.60 48.85
CA LYS A 148 -4.34 4.13 49.30
C LYS A 148 -4.59 2.66 48.94
N GLY A 149 -3.89 2.14 47.92
CA GLY A 149 -4.08 0.78 47.44
C GLY A 149 -5.43 0.58 46.75
N GLY A 150 -5.81 -0.67 46.53
CA GLY A 150 -7.11 -1.04 45.95
C GLY A 150 -7.84 -2.10 46.75
N ARG A 151 -8.88 -2.69 46.18
CA ARG A 151 -9.67 -3.77 46.82
C ARG A 151 -8.82 -4.96 47.29
N SER A 152 -7.68 -5.19 46.64
CA SER A 152 -6.77 -6.30 46.97
C SER A 152 -5.68 -5.93 47.99
N GLY A 153 -5.71 -4.71 48.54
CA GLY A 153 -4.72 -4.21 49.51
C GLY A 153 -3.65 -3.32 48.87
N PRO A 154 -2.53 -3.09 49.59
CA PRO A 154 -1.40 -2.29 49.10
C PRO A 154 -0.78 -2.86 47.83
N ILE A 155 -0.50 -1.97 46.86
CA ILE A 155 0.02 -2.34 45.54
C ILE A 155 1.48 -2.80 45.63
N VAL A 156 2.22 -2.19 46.54
CA VAL A 156 3.61 -2.50 46.86
C VAL A 156 3.68 -2.87 48.35
N SER A 157 4.35 -3.97 48.65
CA SER A 157 4.46 -4.53 50.01
C SER A 157 5.93 -4.59 50.42
N GLY A 158 6.46 -3.46 50.92
CA GLY A 158 7.85 -3.32 51.34
C GLY A 158 8.87 -3.43 50.19
N PRO A 159 10.18 -3.52 50.50
CA PRO A 159 11.25 -3.52 49.51
C PRO A 159 11.45 -4.88 48.82
N ASN A 160 10.42 -5.74 48.78
CA ASN A 160 10.51 -7.05 48.15
C ASN A 160 9.56 -7.14 46.95
N PRO A 161 10.10 -7.15 45.70
CA PRO A 161 9.31 -7.30 44.50
C PRO A 161 8.48 -8.59 44.49
N ALA A 162 9.01 -9.70 45.03
CA ALA A 162 8.32 -10.99 45.00
C ALA A 162 7.02 -11.02 45.82
N THR A 163 6.89 -10.14 46.81
CA THR A 163 5.70 -10.04 47.68
C THR A 163 4.75 -8.92 47.28
N SER A 164 5.11 -8.10 46.28
CA SER A 164 4.33 -6.94 45.87
C SER A 164 3.22 -7.32 44.87
N LEU A 165 2.00 -6.83 45.09
CA LEU A 165 0.85 -7.10 44.21
C LEU A 165 1.07 -6.60 42.79
N LEU A 166 1.74 -5.46 42.63
CA LEU A 166 2.12 -4.92 41.32
C LEU A 166 2.94 -5.92 40.52
N MET A 167 3.99 -6.48 41.12
CA MET A 167 4.86 -7.45 40.45
C MET A 167 4.11 -8.71 40.07
N ARG A 168 3.28 -9.24 40.97
CA ARG A 168 2.44 -10.40 40.66
C ARG A 168 1.51 -10.09 39.48
N ALA A 169 0.89 -8.91 39.44
CA ALA A 169 -0.01 -8.53 38.37
C ALA A 169 0.69 -8.40 37.00
N ILE A 170 1.88 -7.80 36.94
CA ILE A 170 2.58 -7.56 35.66
C ILE A 170 3.42 -8.76 35.17
N THR A 171 3.70 -9.74 36.02
CA THR A 171 4.44 -10.96 35.66
C THR A 171 3.56 -12.17 35.39
N THR A 172 2.30 -12.14 35.84
CA THR A 172 1.32 -13.19 35.51
C THR A 172 1.01 -13.14 34.01
N PRO A 173 0.98 -14.28 33.30
CA PRO A 173 0.56 -14.30 31.90
C PRO A 173 -0.83 -13.69 31.70
N ILE A 174 -1.04 -12.93 30.63
CA ILE A 174 -2.33 -12.26 30.35
C ILE A 174 -3.49 -13.26 30.29
N ALA A 175 -3.26 -14.44 29.68
CA ALA A 175 -4.23 -15.53 29.63
C ALA A 175 -4.68 -16.05 31.01
N GLN A 176 -3.90 -15.79 32.06
CA GLN A 176 -4.18 -16.17 33.44
C GLN A 176 -4.67 -14.97 34.30
N GLY A 177 -5.03 -13.85 33.65
CA GLY A 177 -5.51 -12.65 34.33
C GLY A 177 -4.40 -11.68 34.76
N GLY A 178 -3.22 -11.75 34.13
CA GLY A 178 -2.19 -10.73 34.24
C GLY A 178 -2.61 -9.37 33.68
N MET A 179 -1.81 -8.34 33.99
CA MET A 179 -2.02 -6.97 33.53
C MET A 179 -0.93 -6.55 32.54
N PRO A 180 -1.26 -5.80 31.47
CA PRO A 180 -2.56 -5.17 31.16
C PRO A 180 -3.57 -6.14 30.53
N LYS A 181 -4.81 -6.16 31.03
CA LYS A 181 -5.83 -7.17 30.66
C LYS A 181 -6.16 -7.21 29.16
N ASP A 182 -6.22 -6.05 28.52
CA ASP A 182 -6.56 -5.90 27.09
C ASP A 182 -5.32 -5.48 26.26
N GLY A 183 -4.10 -5.71 26.79
CA GLY A 183 -2.84 -5.28 26.18
C GLY A 183 -1.81 -6.40 26.03
N SER A 184 -0.66 -6.06 25.45
CA SER A 184 0.50 -6.95 25.42
C SER A 184 1.19 -6.96 26.80
N PRO A 185 1.85 -8.07 27.19
CA PRO A 185 2.71 -8.10 28.37
C PRO A 185 3.73 -6.94 28.34
N LEU A 186 4.08 -6.43 29.52
CA LEU A 186 5.15 -5.42 29.63
C LEU A 186 6.47 -5.98 29.08
N ALA A 187 7.29 -5.09 28.51
CA ALA A 187 8.65 -5.43 28.12
C ALA A 187 9.43 -5.91 29.36
N LYS A 188 10.35 -6.87 29.16
CA LYS A 188 11.11 -7.44 30.27
C LYS A 188 11.90 -6.36 31.01
N GLU A 189 12.42 -5.39 30.29
CA GLU A 189 13.16 -4.25 30.80
C GLU A 189 12.29 -3.34 31.69
N ASP A 190 11.02 -3.15 31.31
CA ASP A 190 10.06 -2.36 32.10
C ASP A 190 9.69 -3.09 33.40
N VAL A 191 9.51 -4.42 33.35
CA VAL A 191 9.29 -5.25 34.53
C VAL A 191 10.50 -5.22 35.47
N GLU A 192 11.72 -5.28 34.92
CA GLU A 192 12.97 -5.19 35.68
C GLU A 192 13.13 -3.83 36.36
N LYS A 193 12.77 -2.73 35.69
CA LYS A 193 12.78 -1.38 36.28
C LYS A 193 11.80 -1.26 37.44
N VAL A 194 10.56 -1.75 37.28
CA VAL A 194 9.56 -1.74 38.36
C VAL A 194 10.03 -2.61 39.54
N ALA A 195 10.60 -3.79 39.27
CA ALA A 195 11.17 -4.64 40.30
C ALA A 195 12.33 -3.96 41.04
N MET A 196 13.21 -3.28 40.31
CA MET A 196 14.34 -2.56 40.90
C MET A 196 13.90 -1.36 41.73
N TRP A 197 12.92 -0.60 41.27
CA TRP A 197 12.33 0.48 42.05
C TRP A 197 11.70 -0.02 43.36
N ILE A 198 10.96 -1.13 43.31
CA ILE A 198 10.41 -1.77 44.52
C ILE A 198 11.52 -2.22 45.46
N SER A 199 12.57 -2.88 44.94
CA SER A 199 13.68 -3.35 45.77
C SER A 199 14.47 -2.22 46.45
N GLN A 200 14.44 -1.02 45.85
CA GLN A 200 15.00 0.20 46.40
C GLN A 200 14.07 0.94 47.37
N GLY A 201 12.93 0.34 47.74
CA GLY A 201 11.99 0.86 48.73
C GLY A 201 10.77 1.56 48.15
N ALA A 202 10.57 1.51 46.83
CA ALA A 202 9.42 2.10 46.15
C ALA A 202 9.23 3.60 46.46
N ASN A 203 10.34 4.34 46.55
CA ASN A 203 10.33 5.74 46.94
C ASN A 203 9.73 6.63 45.85
N PHE A 204 8.97 7.64 46.27
CA PHE A 204 8.53 8.72 45.40
C PHE A 204 9.57 9.84 45.38
N ASP A 205 9.93 10.29 44.19
CA ASP A 205 10.92 11.34 43.96
C ASP A 205 10.33 12.58 43.25
N GLY A 206 9.01 12.75 43.28
CA GLY A 206 8.31 13.91 42.74
C GLY A 206 8.02 14.99 43.79
N GLU A 207 7.70 16.20 43.33
CA GLU A 207 7.47 17.37 44.20
C GLU A 207 6.15 17.28 44.99
N ALA A 208 5.11 16.66 44.40
CA ALA A 208 3.80 16.50 45.03
C ALA A 208 3.13 15.20 44.58
N GLU A 209 2.56 14.47 45.54
CA GLU A 209 2.04 13.12 45.32
C GLU A 209 0.63 13.07 44.71
N ASP A 210 -0.13 14.15 44.79
CA ASP A 210 -1.49 14.29 44.26
C ASP A 210 -1.51 14.70 42.78
N VAL A 211 -0.35 15.07 42.22
CA VAL A 211 -0.17 15.42 40.81
C VAL A 211 -0.36 14.18 39.95
N ALA A 212 -1.19 14.31 38.91
CA ALA A 212 -1.45 13.23 37.96
C ALA A 212 -0.13 12.74 37.30
N LEU A 213 0.05 11.43 37.13
CA LEU A 213 1.28 10.83 36.59
C LEU A 213 1.62 11.39 35.20
N GLY A 214 0.61 11.71 34.38
CA GLY A 214 0.79 12.38 33.10
C GLY A 214 1.42 13.78 33.20
N LYS A 215 1.25 14.46 34.33
CA LYS A 215 1.84 15.76 34.67
C LYS A 215 3.16 15.65 35.45
N LEU A 216 3.43 14.49 36.07
CA LEU A 216 4.69 14.19 36.77
C LEU A 216 5.86 13.87 35.84
N ARG A 217 5.68 13.98 34.52
CA ARG A 217 6.79 13.96 33.58
C ARG A 217 7.70 15.14 33.93
N THR A 218 8.70 14.91 34.79
CA THR A 218 9.84 15.79 34.99
C THR A 218 10.28 16.18 33.60
N LYS A 219 10.29 17.49 33.32
CA LYS A 219 10.80 18.13 32.10
C LYS A 219 11.88 17.29 31.43
N ALA A 220 11.49 16.30 30.64
CA ALA A 220 12.39 15.54 29.78
C ALA A 220 12.54 16.41 28.56
N LYS A 221 13.13 17.60 28.75
CA LYS A 221 13.29 18.66 27.76
C LYS A 221 12.17 18.58 26.71
N ALA A 222 10.91 18.64 27.17
CA ALA A 222 9.85 19.11 26.30
C ALA A 222 10.38 20.49 25.94
N LEU A 223 10.93 20.59 24.75
CA LEU A 223 11.29 21.84 24.14
C LEU A 223 9.96 22.59 24.06
N GLU A 224 9.62 23.30 25.14
CA GLU A 224 8.72 24.43 25.09
C GLU A 224 9.46 25.47 24.26
N VAL A 225 9.41 25.21 22.96
CA VAL A 225 9.67 26.16 21.92
C VAL A 225 8.43 27.04 21.98
N ASP A 226 8.47 28.04 22.88
CA ASP A 226 7.74 29.30 22.72
C ASP A 226 8.29 30.07 21.50
N SER A 227 8.57 29.36 20.41
CA SER A 227 9.30 29.87 19.27
C SER A 227 8.42 29.67 18.06
N LYS A 228 8.08 30.79 17.44
CA LYS A 228 7.49 30.91 16.11
C LYS A 228 7.90 29.71 15.24
N ILE A 229 6.90 28.98 14.72
CA ILE A 229 7.10 27.86 13.80
C ILE A 229 8.09 28.30 12.71
N VAL A 230 9.27 27.67 12.67
CA VAL A 230 10.32 27.96 11.69
C VAL A 230 10.16 27.01 10.52
N ILE A 231 9.79 27.54 9.35
CA ILE A 231 9.70 26.77 8.10
C ILE A 231 10.80 27.29 7.18
N ASN A 232 11.81 26.45 6.95
CA ASN A 232 12.92 26.79 6.07
C ASN A 232 12.47 26.70 4.60
N LYS A 233 12.77 27.74 3.81
CA LYS A 233 12.55 27.72 2.37
C LYS A 233 13.75 27.09 1.64
N PRO A 234 13.56 26.48 0.47
CA PRO A 234 14.64 25.94 -0.33
C PRO A 234 15.61 27.04 -0.75
N LYS A 235 16.91 26.75 -0.71
CA LYS A 235 18.01 27.63 -1.14
C LYS A 235 18.47 27.33 -2.57
N GLY A 236 17.98 26.25 -3.17
CA GLY A 236 18.31 25.81 -4.53
C GLY A 236 19.54 24.89 -4.59
N THR A 237 20.12 24.53 -3.46
CA THR A 237 21.26 23.60 -3.35
C THR A 237 20.83 22.23 -2.83
N GLU A 238 19.58 22.10 -2.40
CA GLU A 238 19.02 20.87 -1.84
C GLU A 238 18.82 19.81 -2.92
N THR A 239 19.13 18.57 -2.56
CA THR A 239 19.02 17.40 -3.42
C THR A 239 17.75 16.60 -3.15
N VAL A 240 17.08 16.86 -2.02
CA VAL A 240 15.81 16.22 -1.66
C VAL A 240 14.68 17.25 -1.62
N SER A 241 13.62 16.96 -2.38
CA SER A 241 12.37 17.72 -2.40
C SER A 241 11.40 17.13 -1.38
N PHE A 242 10.86 17.95 -0.49
CA PHE A 242 9.85 17.46 0.45
C PHE A 242 8.60 16.97 -0.29
N THR A 243 8.08 17.77 -1.23
CA THR A 243 6.86 17.43 -1.97
C THR A 243 7.00 16.21 -2.89
N LYS A 244 8.19 15.94 -3.43
CA LYS A 244 8.42 14.82 -4.37
C LYS A 244 8.97 13.56 -3.69
N ASP A 245 9.85 13.71 -2.70
CA ASP A 245 10.64 12.59 -2.18
C ASP A 245 10.22 12.17 -0.75
N ILE A 246 9.56 13.05 0.01
CA ILE A 246 9.13 12.78 1.40
C ILE A 246 7.61 12.63 1.51
N ALA A 247 6.88 13.62 1.02
CA ALA A 247 5.44 13.71 1.15
C ALA A 247 4.69 12.49 0.60
N PRO A 248 5.02 11.89 -0.57
CA PRO A 248 4.22 10.80 -1.13
C PRO A 248 4.11 9.55 -0.27
N TRP A 249 5.21 9.11 0.34
CA TRP A 249 5.15 7.96 1.25
C TRP A 249 4.64 8.37 2.64
N MET A 250 4.85 9.61 3.07
CA MET A 250 4.36 10.08 4.35
C MET A 250 2.84 10.22 4.38
N THR A 251 2.22 10.65 3.28
CA THR A 251 0.76 10.72 3.16
C THR A 251 0.13 9.34 3.28
N ASN A 252 0.76 8.32 2.68
CA ASN A 252 0.23 6.96 2.66
C ASN A 252 0.47 6.22 3.99
N LEU A 253 1.60 6.45 4.65
CA LEU A 253 1.98 5.71 5.87
C LEU A 253 1.53 6.39 7.17
N CYS A 254 1.50 7.72 7.21
CA CYS A 254 1.39 8.45 8.47
C CYS A 254 0.01 9.08 8.68
N LEU A 255 -0.66 9.57 7.61
CA LEU A 255 -1.94 10.28 7.75
C LEU A 255 -3.08 9.40 8.25
N GLY A 256 -3.02 8.08 8.09
CA GLY A 256 -4.04 7.18 8.62
C GLY A 256 -4.21 7.25 10.16
N CYS A 257 -3.18 7.72 10.89
CA CYS A 257 -3.22 7.88 12.35
C CYS A 257 -2.93 9.31 12.82
N HIS A 258 -2.20 10.11 12.04
CA HIS A 258 -1.78 11.47 12.37
C HIS A 258 -2.58 12.51 11.59
N SER A 259 -3.89 12.34 11.51
CA SER A 259 -4.84 13.26 10.90
C SER A 259 -6.20 13.25 11.62
N GLY A 260 -7.13 14.08 11.17
CA GLY A 260 -8.50 14.11 11.67
C GLY A 260 -8.64 14.76 13.04
N ASN A 261 -9.78 14.51 13.70
CA ASN A 261 -10.17 15.21 14.94
C ASN A 261 -9.45 14.71 16.20
N ASN A 262 -8.81 13.53 16.16
CA ASN A 262 -8.08 12.99 17.31
C ASN A 262 -6.81 12.25 16.86
N PRO A 263 -5.80 12.98 16.36
CA PRO A 263 -4.57 12.37 15.85
C PRO A 263 -3.75 11.76 17.00
N ARG A 264 -3.09 10.62 16.75
CA ARG A 264 -2.30 9.93 17.78
C ARG A 264 -1.18 10.81 18.34
N GLY A 265 -1.16 10.97 19.67
CA GLY A 265 -0.20 11.82 20.38
C GLY A 265 -0.35 13.32 20.07
N GLY A 266 -1.52 13.74 19.60
CA GLY A 266 -1.83 15.12 19.21
C GLY A 266 -1.06 15.63 17.99
N LEU A 267 -0.28 14.78 17.31
CA LEU A 267 0.53 15.17 16.16
C LEU A 267 -0.32 15.12 14.87
N SER A 268 -0.59 16.28 14.29
CA SER A 268 -1.16 16.39 12.93
C SER A 268 -0.03 16.47 11.90
N LEU A 269 -0.14 15.64 10.85
CA LEU A 269 0.72 15.70 9.66
C LEU A 269 -0.07 16.16 8.43
N VAL A 270 -1.28 16.71 8.62
CA VAL A 270 -2.14 17.14 7.51
C VAL A 270 -1.48 18.26 6.72
N THR A 271 -0.87 19.22 7.40
CA THR A 271 -0.15 20.35 6.80
C THR A 271 1.32 20.35 7.24
N PHE A 272 2.19 20.99 6.47
CA PHE A 272 3.60 21.11 6.86
C PHE A 272 3.74 21.96 8.13
N GLU A 273 2.90 22.99 8.28
CA GLU A 273 2.86 23.82 9.50
C GLU A 273 2.51 23.00 10.74
N ASP A 274 1.50 22.13 10.66
CA ASP A 274 1.11 21.26 11.78
C ASP A 274 2.23 20.30 12.18
N MET A 275 2.91 19.72 11.19
CA MET A 275 4.06 18.83 11.41
C MET A 275 5.19 19.54 12.16
N MET A 276 5.47 20.80 11.80
CA MET A 276 6.48 21.63 12.49
C MET A 276 6.02 22.10 13.87
N ARG A 277 4.71 22.29 14.08
CA ARG A 277 4.14 22.59 15.40
C ARG A 277 4.32 21.44 16.38
N GLY A 278 4.25 20.20 15.89
CA GLY A 278 4.37 19.00 16.71
C GLY A 278 3.06 18.59 17.38
N GLY A 279 3.16 17.82 18.46
CA GLY A 279 2.00 17.26 19.18
C GLY A 279 2.15 17.37 20.70
N GLU A 280 1.50 16.47 21.45
CA GLU A 280 1.54 16.44 22.92
C GLU A 280 2.93 16.22 23.50
N SER A 281 3.87 15.74 22.69
CA SER A 281 5.28 15.56 23.07
C SER A 281 6.16 16.77 22.72
N GLY A 282 5.55 17.89 22.29
CA GLY A 282 6.23 19.07 21.78
C GLY A 282 6.62 18.94 20.30
N ALA A 283 7.56 19.79 19.89
CA ALA A 283 8.12 19.77 18.54
C ALA A 283 8.75 18.41 18.22
N VAL A 284 8.34 17.80 17.09
CA VAL A 284 8.85 16.50 16.65
C VAL A 284 9.95 16.63 15.58
N ILE A 285 10.11 17.81 15.01
CA ILE A 285 11.16 18.19 14.07
C ILE A 285 11.91 19.38 14.64
N LEU A 286 13.23 19.25 14.69
CA LEU A 286 14.18 20.31 14.98
C LEU A 286 15.00 20.52 13.70
N PRO A 287 14.77 21.62 12.94
CA PRO A 287 15.43 21.83 11.66
C PRO A 287 16.95 21.69 11.73
N GLY A 288 17.52 20.78 10.93
CA GLY A 288 18.96 20.53 10.89
C GLY A 288 19.51 19.67 12.03
N ASP A 289 18.68 19.25 12.99
CA ASP A 289 19.07 18.43 14.15
C ASP A 289 18.30 17.11 14.17
N LYS A 290 18.71 16.17 13.31
CA LYS A 290 18.06 14.86 13.19
C LYS A 290 18.18 14.02 14.47
N GLU A 291 19.30 14.13 15.19
CA GLU A 291 19.58 13.30 16.37
C GLU A 291 18.66 13.66 17.54
N ASN A 292 18.23 14.92 17.65
CA ASN A 292 17.25 15.33 18.66
C ASN A 292 15.82 15.41 18.11
N SER A 293 15.62 15.28 16.79
CA SER A 293 14.30 15.26 16.17
C SER A 293 13.57 13.95 16.41
N ARG A 294 12.49 14.01 17.19
CA ARG A 294 11.72 12.83 17.58
C ARG A 294 11.11 12.08 16.39
N LEU A 295 10.66 12.78 15.34
CA LEU A 295 10.17 12.16 14.11
C LEU A 295 11.23 11.27 13.46
N PHE A 296 12.47 11.76 13.36
CA PHE A 296 13.60 11.00 12.81
C PHE A 296 13.91 9.77 13.67
N ARG A 297 14.01 9.95 14.99
CA ARG A 297 14.30 8.85 15.92
C ARG A 297 13.25 7.74 15.89
N LEU A 298 11.96 8.09 15.90
CA LEU A 298 10.88 7.11 15.88
C LEU A 298 10.81 6.35 14.55
N THR A 299 11.03 7.02 13.42
CA THR A 299 11.03 6.39 12.08
C THR A 299 12.27 5.52 11.86
N GLY A 300 13.43 5.94 12.39
CA GLY A 300 14.67 5.15 12.38
C GLY A 300 14.73 4.00 13.38
N GLY A 301 13.78 3.93 14.33
CA GLY A 301 13.79 2.94 15.41
C GLY A 301 14.85 3.20 16.48
N LEU A 302 15.29 4.45 16.62
CA LEU A 302 16.18 4.95 17.67
C LEU A 302 15.40 5.35 18.94
N GLU A 303 14.07 5.37 18.86
CA GLU A 303 13.16 5.59 19.99
C GLU A 303 11.93 4.69 19.85
N ASN A 304 11.37 4.26 21.00
CA ASN A 304 10.15 3.46 21.05
C ASN A 304 8.92 4.29 21.48
N PRO A 305 7.74 4.03 20.91
CA PRO A 305 7.48 3.02 19.89
C PRO A 305 7.99 3.45 18.50
N ARG A 306 8.59 2.52 17.74
CA ARG A 306 8.97 2.79 16.35
C ARG A 306 7.75 3.13 15.50
N MET A 307 7.89 4.14 14.64
CA MET A 307 6.89 4.53 13.64
C MET A 307 7.29 4.06 12.22
N PRO A 308 6.33 3.78 11.33
CA PRO A 308 4.88 3.69 11.59
C PRO A 308 4.53 2.42 12.40
N GLN A 309 3.66 2.56 13.41
CA GLN A 309 3.24 1.45 14.27
C GLN A 309 2.36 0.44 13.50
N GLY A 310 2.59 -0.86 13.71
CA GLY A 310 1.79 -1.92 13.07
C GLY A 310 2.02 -2.09 11.56
N GLN A 311 2.89 -1.28 10.95
CA GLN A 311 3.26 -1.36 9.54
C GLN A 311 4.75 -1.69 9.36
N GLY A 312 5.20 -1.89 8.13
CA GLY A 312 6.61 -2.07 7.78
C GLY A 312 7.51 -0.88 8.17
N ARG A 313 8.83 -1.07 8.04
CA ARG A 313 9.79 0.05 8.12
C ARG A 313 9.68 0.92 6.86
N LEU A 314 10.11 2.18 6.97
CA LEU A 314 10.39 2.96 5.77
C LEU A 314 11.35 2.16 4.87
N THR A 315 11.10 2.19 3.56
CA THR A 315 12.01 1.58 2.60
C THR A 315 13.37 2.26 2.70
N ARG A 316 14.44 1.57 2.28
CA ARG A 316 15.78 2.14 2.33
C ARG A 316 15.88 3.49 1.59
N PRO A 317 15.35 3.63 0.35
CA PRO A 317 15.34 4.93 -0.34
C PRO A 317 14.59 6.02 0.43
N ASN A 318 13.42 5.72 1.00
CA ASN A 318 12.63 6.71 1.74
C ASN A 318 13.34 7.15 3.02
N TYR A 319 14.00 6.23 3.71
CA TYR A 319 14.78 6.55 4.90
C TYR A 319 16.02 7.38 4.56
N ASP A 320 16.74 7.03 3.50
CA ASP A 320 17.92 7.78 3.06
C ASP A 320 17.53 9.20 2.61
N ALA A 321 16.39 9.36 1.91
CA ALA A 321 15.82 10.68 1.59
C ALA A 321 15.45 11.46 2.85
N LEU A 322 14.85 10.81 3.86
CA LEU A 322 14.53 11.44 5.13
C LEU A 322 15.80 11.93 5.86
N VAL A 323 16.86 11.11 5.93
CA VAL A 323 18.16 11.49 6.49
C VAL A 323 18.69 12.75 5.80
N LYS A 324 18.72 12.73 4.47
CA LYS A 324 19.25 13.84 3.69
C LYS A 324 18.42 15.10 3.83
N TRP A 325 17.09 14.99 3.85
CA TRP A 325 16.18 16.12 4.08
C TRP A 325 16.41 16.79 5.45
N PHE A 326 16.69 16.02 6.50
CA PHE A 326 17.10 16.58 7.79
C PHE A 326 18.46 17.27 7.73
N GLU A 327 19.45 16.69 7.05
CA GLU A 327 20.78 17.29 6.86
C GLU A 327 20.71 18.60 6.07
N GLU A 328 19.75 18.71 5.15
CA GLU A 328 19.46 19.92 4.37
C GLU A 328 18.60 20.94 5.14
N GLY A 329 18.33 20.69 6.42
CA GLY A 329 17.65 21.65 7.30
C GLY A 329 16.12 21.61 7.20
N ASN A 330 15.53 20.51 6.75
CA ASN A 330 14.09 20.29 6.70
C ASN A 330 13.34 21.35 5.86
N VAL A 331 13.87 21.70 4.69
CA VAL A 331 13.27 22.70 3.81
C VAL A 331 11.90 22.25 3.27
N PHE A 332 11.00 23.21 3.06
CA PHE A 332 9.68 22.97 2.49
C PHE A 332 9.53 23.66 1.13
N ASP A 333 9.35 22.88 0.07
CA ASP A 333 9.22 23.35 -1.31
C ASP A 333 7.77 23.39 -1.84
N GLY A 334 6.77 23.20 -0.97
CA GLY A 334 5.35 23.15 -1.34
C GLY A 334 4.61 24.49 -1.34
N GLY A 335 5.32 25.62 -1.19
CA GLY A 335 4.72 26.95 -1.18
C GLY A 335 4.01 27.28 0.13
N ASP A 336 2.69 27.17 0.17
CA ASP A 336 1.88 27.47 1.36
C ASP A 336 1.87 26.27 2.32
N ALA A 337 2.54 26.41 3.46
CA ALA A 337 2.68 25.37 4.47
C ALA A 337 1.38 24.98 5.18
N ARG A 338 0.29 25.76 5.00
CA ARG A 338 -1.04 25.46 5.52
C ARG A 338 -1.89 24.63 4.58
N LYS A 339 -1.45 24.44 3.33
CA LYS A 339 -2.14 23.53 2.42
C LYS A 339 -2.00 22.09 2.90
N PRO A 340 -3.05 21.27 2.79
CA PRO A 340 -2.93 19.84 3.03
C PRO A 340 -1.81 19.25 2.17
N ILE A 341 -0.88 18.53 2.78
CA ILE A 341 0.23 17.86 2.09
C ILE A 341 -0.30 16.91 1.02
N ARG A 342 -1.49 16.31 1.26
CA ARG A 342 -2.15 15.43 0.30
C ARG A 342 -2.45 16.10 -1.05
N ASP A 343 -2.67 17.41 -1.06
CA ASP A 343 -2.94 18.19 -2.28
C ASP A 343 -1.67 18.51 -3.07
N LEU A 344 -0.50 18.36 -2.44
CA LEU A 344 0.82 18.58 -3.03
C LEU A 344 1.42 17.29 -3.61
N VAL A 345 0.81 16.14 -3.31
CA VAL A 345 1.28 14.81 -3.66
C VAL A 345 0.37 14.22 -4.74
N PRO A 346 0.93 13.75 -5.87
CA PRO A 346 0.16 12.99 -6.85
C PRO A 346 -0.44 11.75 -6.18
N SER A 347 -1.74 11.55 -6.35
CA SER A 347 -2.43 10.33 -5.93
C SER A 347 -1.80 9.09 -6.56
N ASP A 348 -2.00 7.92 -5.94
CA ASP A 348 -1.54 6.65 -6.51
C ASP A 348 -2.04 6.44 -7.95
N ALA A 349 -3.25 6.90 -8.26
CA ALA A 349 -3.82 6.89 -9.61
C ALA A 349 -3.03 7.79 -10.58
N GLU A 350 -2.64 9.00 -10.16
CA GLU A 350 -1.81 9.92 -10.95
C GLU A 350 -0.39 9.39 -11.13
N LEU A 351 0.20 8.75 -10.12
CA LEU A 351 1.50 8.10 -10.23
C LEU A 351 1.45 6.89 -11.16
N ALA A 352 0.41 6.06 -11.06
CA ALA A 352 0.19 4.94 -11.97
C ALA A 352 -0.02 5.44 -13.41
N ALA A 353 -0.83 6.48 -13.61
CA ALA A 353 -1.02 7.12 -14.91
C ALA A 353 0.30 7.72 -15.44
N ALA A 354 1.08 8.40 -14.60
CA ALA A 354 2.39 8.94 -14.99
C ALA A 354 3.38 7.84 -15.38
N LYS A 355 3.36 6.71 -14.67
CA LYS A 355 4.16 5.52 -15.03
C LYS A 355 3.75 4.98 -16.40
N MET A 356 2.45 4.78 -16.63
CA MET A 356 1.96 4.28 -17.91
C MET A 356 2.19 5.25 -19.07
N ASN A 357 2.10 6.56 -18.80
CA ASN A 357 2.36 7.59 -19.79
C ASN A 357 3.79 7.58 -20.31
N LYS A 358 4.76 7.13 -19.49
CA LYS A 358 6.18 6.99 -19.88
C LYS A 358 6.45 5.78 -20.78
N LEU A 359 5.56 4.78 -20.78
CA LEU A 359 5.73 3.59 -21.61
C LEU A 359 5.41 3.90 -23.08
N SER A 360 6.27 3.39 -23.96
CA SER A 360 6.02 3.38 -25.40
C SER A 360 4.83 2.49 -25.75
N ASN A 361 4.27 2.66 -26.95
CA ASN A 361 3.18 1.80 -27.42
C ASN A 361 3.58 0.32 -27.44
N SER A 362 4.83 0.01 -27.82
CA SER A 362 5.33 -1.37 -27.86
C SER A 362 5.43 -1.99 -26.45
N GLU A 363 5.89 -1.23 -25.46
CA GLU A 363 5.95 -1.70 -24.06
C GLU A 363 4.56 -1.93 -23.47
N LEU A 364 3.60 -1.04 -23.76
CA LEU A 364 2.21 -1.20 -23.34
C LEU A 364 1.57 -2.43 -23.99
N GLU A 365 1.82 -2.66 -25.28
CA GLU A 365 1.36 -3.83 -26.00
C GLU A 365 1.92 -5.12 -25.40
N ALA A 366 3.24 -5.20 -25.19
CA ALA A 366 3.89 -6.38 -24.61
C ALA A 366 3.37 -6.68 -23.20
N MET A 367 3.22 -5.65 -22.36
CA MET A 367 2.68 -5.79 -21.00
C MET A 367 1.25 -6.32 -21.03
N ARG A 368 0.40 -5.74 -21.89
CA ARG A 368 -1.01 -6.12 -21.99
C ARG A 368 -1.19 -7.52 -22.56
N ARG A 369 -0.39 -7.88 -23.57
CA ARG A 369 -0.36 -9.24 -24.12
C ARG A 369 0.03 -10.25 -23.04
N SER A 370 1.11 -9.98 -22.30
CA SER A 370 1.56 -10.86 -21.21
C SER A 370 0.48 -11.06 -20.14
N LYS A 371 -0.20 -9.98 -19.75
CA LYS A 371 -1.32 -10.04 -18.79
C LYS A 371 -2.50 -10.86 -19.34
N ALA A 372 -2.86 -10.67 -20.60
CA ALA A 372 -3.94 -11.42 -21.24
C ALA A 372 -3.62 -12.92 -21.38
N GLU A 373 -2.39 -13.28 -21.72
CA GLU A 373 -1.91 -14.67 -21.74
C GLU A 373 -1.91 -15.29 -20.35
N GLU A 374 -1.55 -14.53 -19.31
CA GLU A 374 -1.60 -14.98 -17.92
C GLU A 374 -3.04 -15.23 -17.45
N LEU A 375 -3.98 -14.34 -17.80
CA LEU A 375 -5.41 -14.52 -17.52
C LEU A 375 -5.92 -15.82 -18.12
N LEU A 376 -5.66 -16.06 -19.41
CA LEU A 376 -6.03 -17.31 -20.08
C LEU A 376 -5.37 -18.52 -19.43
N ARG A 377 -4.08 -18.45 -19.10
CA ARG A 377 -3.35 -19.56 -18.46
C ARG A 377 -3.94 -19.95 -17.10
N LYS A 378 -4.39 -18.96 -16.32
CA LYS A 378 -4.98 -19.19 -15.00
C LYS A 378 -6.42 -19.70 -15.08
N ALA A 379 -7.23 -19.10 -15.95
CA ALA A 379 -8.65 -19.39 -16.06
C ALA A 379 -8.95 -20.69 -16.83
N ILE A 380 -8.19 -20.99 -17.88
CA ILE A 380 -8.40 -22.16 -18.75
C ILE A 380 -7.08 -22.91 -19.00
N PRO A 381 -6.44 -23.47 -17.96
CA PRO A 381 -5.08 -24.00 -18.02
C PRO A 381 -4.90 -25.17 -19.01
N ASN A 382 -5.96 -25.93 -19.27
CA ASN A 382 -5.93 -27.14 -20.10
C ASN A 382 -6.28 -26.89 -21.57
N ASP A 383 -6.64 -25.65 -21.93
CA ASP A 383 -7.10 -25.32 -23.27
C ASP A 383 -5.93 -24.90 -24.17
N THR A 384 -5.98 -25.37 -25.43
CA THR A 384 -5.13 -24.85 -26.49
C THR A 384 -5.48 -23.39 -26.74
N ARG A 385 -4.45 -22.55 -26.84
CA ARG A 385 -4.58 -21.11 -27.02
C ARG A 385 -3.81 -20.67 -28.26
N SER A 386 -4.38 -19.73 -28.99
CA SER A 386 -3.78 -19.12 -30.18
C SER A 386 -3.79 -17.60 -30.04
N ALA A 387 -2.97 -16.92 -30.82
CA ALA A 387 -2.92 -15.47 -30.88
C ALA A 387 -2.66 -15.00 -32.32
N VAL A 388 -3.18 -13.82 -32.65
CA VAL A 388 -3.05 -13.14 -33.92
C VAL A 388 -2.71 -11.67 -33.63
N ASP A 389 -1.56 -11.22 -34.10
CA ASP A 389 -1.13 -9.84 -33.98
C ASP A 389 -1.71 -9.00 -35.13
N GLY A 390 -2.53 -8.01 -34.79
CA GLY A 390 -3.08 -7.02 -35.72
C GLY A 390 -2.43 -5.65 -35.55
N VAL A 391 -2.85 -4.68 -36.37
CA VAL A 391 -2.34 -3.30 -36.32
C VAL A 391 -2.96 -2.52 -35.15
N GLU A 392 -4.28 -2.64 -34.97
CA GLU A 392 -5.03 -1.92 -33.94
C GLU A 392 -5.31 -2.79 -32.71
N VAL A 393 -5.30 -4.11 -32.89
CA VAL A 393 -5.66 -5.10 -31.86
C VAL A 393 -4.65 -6.25 -31.80
N VAL A 394 -4.58 -6.91 -30.65
CA VAL A 394 -3.98 -8.24 -30.50
C VAL A 394 -5.10 -9.19 -30.10
N VAL A 395 -5.37 -10.21 -30.91
CA VAL A 395 -6.47 -11.15 -30.66
C VAL A 395 -5.91 -12.45 -30.12
N LEU A 396 -6.43 -12.95 -29.01
CA LEU A 396 -5.98 -14.19 -28.38
C LEU A 396 -7.17 -14.97 -27.82
N GLY A 397 -7.04 -16.28 -27.65
CA GLY A 397 -8.18 -17.07 -27.19
C GLY A 397 -8.00 -18.57 -27.32
N ASN A 398 -9.03 -19.33 -26.95
CA ASN A 398 -9.10 -20.78 -27.10
C ASN A 398 -9.97 -21.24 -28.27
N VAL A 399 -10.07 -20.39 -29.31
CA VAL A 399 -10.68 -20.71 -30.60
C VAL A 399 -9.58 -20.91 -31.66
N PRO A 400 -9.87 -21.58 -32.79
CA PRO A 400 -8.89 -21.78 -33.86
C PRO A 400 -8.29 -20.46 -34.37
N GLU A 401 -7.01 -20.46 -34.76
CA GLU A 401 -6.32 -19.25 -35.26
C GLU A 401 -7.04 -18.59 -36.45
N ALA A 402 -7.67 -19.38 -37.32
CA ALA A 402 -8.49 -18.86 -38.42
C ALA A 402 -9.67 -18.00 -37.92
N ARG A 403 -10.30 -18.41 -36.82
CA ARG A 403 -11.38 -17.65 -36.16
C ARG A 403 -10.83 -16.37 -35.51
N LEU A 404 -9.65 -16.43 -34.89
CA LEU A 404 -8.99 -15.23 -34.36
C LEU A 404 -8.64 -14.22 -35.47
N LYS A 405 -8.20 -14.69 -36.65
CA LYS A 405 -7.95 -13.84 -37.83
C LYS A 405 -9.22 -13.13 -38.33
N GLN A 406 -10.37 -13.81 -38.32
CA GLN A 406 -11.65 -13.18 -38.66
C GLN A 406 -12.02 -12.06 -37.67
N VAL A 407 -11.89 -12.35 -36.36
CA VAL A 407 -12.16 -11.37 -35.30
C VAL A 407 -11.21 -10.16 -35.39
N GLU A 408 -9.94 -10.39 -35.70
CA GLU A 408 -8.97 -9.32 -35.94
C GLU A 408 -9.43 -8.40 -37.07
N GLY A 409 -9.83 -8.96 -38.22
CA GLY A 409 -10.31 -8.20 -39.37
C GLY A 409 -11.54 -7.36 -39.04
N TRP A 410 -12.54 -7.93 -38.35
CA TRP A 410 -13.75 -7.22 -37.92
C TRP A 410 -13.41 -6.08 -36.95
N ALA A 411 -12.59 -6.35 -35.93
CA ALA A 411 -12.22 -5.35 -34.94
C ALA A 411 -11.41 -4.20 -35.56
N THR A 412 -10.38 -4.50 -36.35
CA THR A 412 -9.54 -3.49 -37.02
C THR A 412 -10.35 -2.66 -38.01
N GLY A 413 -11.20 -3.29 -38.82
CA GLY A 413 -12.10 -2.59 -39.74
C GLY A 413 -13.05 -1.63 -39.02
N HIS A 414 -13.68 -2.09 -37.94
CA HIS A 414 -14.58 -1.27 -37.15
C HIS A 414 -13.88 -0.12 -36.42
N ILE A 415 -12.70 -0.36 -35.84
CA ILE A 415 -11.87 0.72 -35.26
C ILE A 415 -11.59 1.80 -36.30
N GLY A 416 -11.30 1.43 -37.56
CA GLY A 416 -11.15 2.38 -38.65
C GLY A 416 -12.39 3.27 -38.86
N ASN A 417 -13.59 2.71 -38.75
CA ASN A 417 -14.85 3.46 -38.84
C ASN A 417 -15.05 4.40 -37.64
N LEU A 418 -14.75 3.93 -36.43
CA LEU A 418 -14.82 4.74 -35.20
C LEU A 418 -13.84 5.92 -35.25
N LYS A 419 -12.60 5.70 -35.71
CA LYS A 419 -11.61 6.78 -35.87
C LYS A 419 -12.10 7.87 -36.81
N LYS A 420 -12.74 7.50 -37.93
CA LYS A 420 -13.35 8.46 -38.87
C LYS A 420 -14.49 9.23 -38.21
N ALA A 421 -15.43 8.54 -37.57
CA ALA A 421 -16.59 9.17 -36.93
C ALA A 421 -16.18 10.13 -35.79
N PHE A 422 -15.24 9.71 -34.94
CA PHE A 422 -14.79 10.48 -33.78
C PHE A 422 -13.57 11.37 -34.07
N VAL A 423 -13.10 11.48 -35.32
CA VAL A 423 -11.94 12.30 -35.71
C VAL A 423 -10.70 11.99 -34.84
N ALA A 424 -10.46 10.71 -34.56
CA ALA A 424 -9.33 10.28 -33.75
C ALA A 424 -8.10 10.09 -34.65
N GLN A 425 -7.05 10.91 -34.43
CA GLN A 425 -5.85 10.94 -35.28
C GLN A 425 -4.73 9.97 -34.83
N SER A 426 -4.82 9.38 -33.64
CA SER A 426 -3.77 8.50 -33.12
C SER A 426 -3.83 7.09 -33.70
N THR A 427 -2.65 6.51 -33.95
CA THR A 427 -2.48 5.08 -34.24
C THR A 427 -1.43 4.52 -33.28
N PRO A 428 -1.74 3.45 -32.51
CA PRO A 428 -3.04 2.77 -32.42
C PRO A 428 -4.15 3.65 -31.81
N ALA A 429 -5.42 3.28 -32.06
CA ALA A 429 -6.60 3.95 -31.53
C ALA A 429 -6.62 3.96 -29.99
N ILE A 430 -6.08 2.90 -29.39
CA ILE A 430 -5.79 2.78 -27.96
C ILE A 430 -4.29 2.54 -27.81
N ARG A 431 -3.61 3.32 -26.96
CA ARG A 431 -2.16 3.17 -26.72
C ARG A 431 -1.81 1.72 -26.33
N GLY A 432 -0.88 1.13 -27.08
CA GLY A 432 -0.48 -0.28 -26.93
C GLY A 432 -1.47 -1.33 -27.45
N LYS A 433 -2.38 -0.96 -28.36
CA LYS A 433 -3.41 -1.82 -28.99
C LYS A 433 -4.47 -2.36 -28.04
N LEU A 434 -5.65 -2.65 -28.54
CA LEU A 434 -6.69 -3.34 -27.76
C LEU A 434 -6.39 -4.84 -27.71
N ALA A 435 -6.41 -5.46 -26.54
CA ALA A 435 -6.39 -6.93 -26.45
C ALA A 435 -7.83 -7.47 -26.61
N VAL A 436 -8.05 -8.37 -27.55
CA VAL A 436 -9.35 -9.01 -27.80
C VAL A 436 -9.24 -10.48 -27.42
N ILE A 437 -9.87 -10.88 -26.32
CA ILE A 437 -9.84 -12.25 -25.81
C ILE A 437 -11.12 -12.98 -26.24
N VAL A 438 -10.98 -14.01 -27.10
CA VAL A 438 -12.10 -14.75 -27.70
C VAL A 438 -12.21 -16.15 -27.11
N LEU A 439 -13.36 -16.47 -26.53
CA LEU A 439 -13.58 -17.69 -25.76
C LEU A 439 -14.61 -18.59 -26.44
N LYS A 440 -14.27 -19.86 -26.68
CA LYS A 440 -15.13 -20.80 -27.41
C LYS A 440 -16.47 -21.11 -26.74
N ASP A 441 -16.60 -20.85 -25.43
CA ASP A 441 -17.78 -21.19 -24.64
C ASP A 441 -17.99 -20.24 -23.46
N LYS A 442 -19.19 -20.34 -22.87
CA LYS A 442 -19.63 -19.50 -21.73
C LYS A 442 -18.79 -19.72 -20.46
N PHE A 443 -18.29 -20.94 -20.24
CA PHE A 443 -17.48 -21.26 -19.07
C PHE A 443 -16.15 -20.51 -19.13
N GLY A 444 -15.42 -20.63 -20.25
CA GLY A 444 -14.16 -19.91 -20.45
C GLY A 444 -14.34 -18.39 -20.37
N TYR A 445 -15.43 -17.85 -20.93
CA TYR A 445 -15.78 -16.45 -20.77
C TYR A 445 -15.94 -16.06 -19.28
N ASN A 446 -16.72 -16.82 -18.51
CA ASN A 446 -16.98 -16.51 -17.10
C ASN A 446 -15.69 -16.56 -16.27
N GLU A 447 -14.85 -17.59 -16.45
CA GLU A 447 -13.60 -17.74 -15.70
C GLU A 447 -12.60 -16.62 -16.01
N VAL A 448 -12.42 -16.29 -17.29
CA VAL A 448 -11.50 -15.20 -17.69
C VAL A 448 -12.04 -13.84 -17.25
N SER A 449 -13.35 -13.61 -17.36
CA SER A 449 -14.01 -12.38 -16.90
C SER A 449 -13.89 -12.23 -15.37
N LEU A 450 -14.08 -13.31 -14.62
CA LEU A 450 -13.88 -13.34 -13.17
C LEU A 450 -12.42 -13.04 -12.81
N ALA A 451 -11.46 -13.68 -13.48
CA ALA A 451 -10.03 -13.45 -13.25
C ALA A 451 -9.62 -12.00 -13.55
N ALA A 452 -10.24 -11.37 -14.55
CA ALA A 452 -9.95 -10.00 -14.94
C ALA A 452 -10.63 -8.94 -14.05
N THR A 453 -11.88 -9.17 -13.65
CA THR A 453 -12.70 -8.17 -12.95
C THR A 453 -12.77 -8.39 -11.44
N GLY A 454 -12.43 -9.58 -10.96
CA GLY A 454 -12.64 -10.01 -9.58
C GLY A 454 -14.11 -10.16 -9.20
N ARG A 455 -15.03 -10.21 -10.17
CA ARG A 455 -16.48 -10.32 -9.95
C ARG A 455 -17.11 -11.33 -10.91
N GLU A 456 -18.12 -12.03 -10.42
CA GLU A 456 -18.91 -12.92 -11.27
C GLU A 456 -19.66 -12.11 -12.32
N SER A 457 -19.68 -12.63 -13.55
CA SER A 457 -20.42 -12.02 -14.66
C SER A 457 -21.91 -12.35 -14.53
N PRO A 458 -22.82 -11.41 -14.87
CA PRO A 458 -24.24 -11.73 -14.99
C PRO A 458 -24.50 -12.92 -15.92
N ASN A 459 -25.56 -13.68 -15.67
CA ASN A 459 -25.88 -14.89 -16.42
C ASN A 459 -26.04 -14.62 -17.92
N GLU A 460 -26.64 -13.49 -18.27
CA GLU A 460 -26.86 -13.02 -19.63
C GLU A 460 -25.62 -12.42 -20.31
N ALA A 461 -24.57 -12.09 -19.56
CA ALA A 461 -23.41 -11.38 -20.11
C ALA A 461 -22.52 -12.32 -20.92
N THR A 462 -22.29 -12.06 -22.20
CA THR A 462 -21.41 -12.86 -23.07
C THR A 462 -20.17 -12.10 -23.51
N SER A 463 -20.00 -10.87 -23.01
CA SER A 463 -18.83 -10.03 -23.27
C SER A 463 -18.61 -9.00 -22.16
N THR A 464 -17.35 -8.62 -21.94
CA THR A 464 -16.94 -7.59 -20.98
C THR A 464 -15.88 -6.68 -21.62
N SER A 465 -15.97 -5.37 -21.39
CA SER A 465 -14.94 -4.39 -21.79
C SER A 465 -14.29 -3.79 -20.55
N ILE A 466 -12.95 -3.77 -20.51
CA ILE A 466 -12.17 -3.21 -19.40
C ILE A 466 -11.13 -2.26 -20.00
N VAL A 467 -11.28 -0.98 -19.70
CA VAL A 467 -10.32 0.07 -20.06
C VAL A 467 -10.12 0.98 -18.86
N THR A 468 -8.91 1.01 -18.31
CA THR A 468 -8.58 1.85 -17.15
C THR A 468 -8.11 3.23 -17.58
N ALA A 469 -8.34 4.25 -16.73
CA ALA A 469 -7.95 5.64 -17.02
C ALA A 469 -6.46 5.79 -17.31
N ASN A 470 -5.62 5.00 -16.63
CA ASN A 470 -4.17 4.99 -16.79
C ASN A 470 -3.70 4.17 -18.01
N VAL A 471 -4.62 3.68 -18.86
CA VAL A 471 -4.36 2.82 -20.02
C VAL A 471 -3.58 1.54 -19.72
N GLU A 472 -3.49 1.11 -18.45
CA GLU A 472 -2.89 -0.15 -18.07
C GLU A 472 -3.65 -1.32 -18.69
N ASP A 473 -4.93 -1.38 -18.37
CA ASP A 473 -5.84 -2.36 -18.91
C ASP A 473 -6.61 -1.75 -20.08
N ALA A 474 -6.60 -2.47 -21.19
CA ALA A 474 -7.44 -2.18 -22.33
C ALA A 474 -7.70 -3.48 -23.08
N TYR A 475 -8.63 -4.28 -22.58
CA TYR A 475 -9.01 -5.53 -23.22
C TYR A 475 -10.53 -5.73 -23.23
N VAL A 476 -10.98 -6.44 -24.25
CA VAL A 476 -12.34 -6.95 -24.36
C VAL A 476 -12.28 -8.46 -24.27
N ILE A 477 -13.25 -9.05 -23.57
CA ILE A 477 -13.42 -10.49 -23.45
C ILE A 477 -14.76 -10.80 -24.09
N VAL A 478 -14.79 -11.72 -25.04
CA VAL A 478 -15.99 -12.06 -25.81
C VAL A 478 -16.12 -13.57 -25.95
N GLN A 479 -17.33 -14.08 -25.73
CA GLN A 479 -17.69 -15.45 -26.07
C GLN A 479 -17.95 -15.56 -27.58
N ASP A 480 -17.38 -16.59 -28.22
CA ASP A 480 -17.79 -17.01 -29.56
C ASP A 480 -19.20 -17.61 -29.49
N VAL A 481 -20.18 -16.84 -29.95
CA VAL A 481 -21.60 -17.22 -29.98
C VAL A 481 -22.03 -17.80 -31.33
N GLY A 482 -21.08 -18.04 -32.25
CA GLY A 482 -21.35 -18.38 -33.63
C GLY A 482 -21.70 -17.18 -34.51
N ASP A 483 -21.72 -17.40 -35.82
CA ASP A 483 -21.94 -16.34 -36.81
C ASP A 483 -23.44 -16.05 -37.02
N GLU A 484 -24.29 -17.07 -36.91
CA GLU A 484 -25.74 -16.96 -37.12
C GLU A 484 -26.42 -16.27 -35.92
N PRO A 485 -27.09 -15.12 -36.12
CA PRO A 485 -27.77 -14.44 -35.04
C PRO A 485 -29.04 -15.17 -34.60
N THR A 486 -29.33 -15.08 -33.31
CA THR A 486 -30.55 -15.61 -32.68
C THR A 486 -31.26 -14.50 -31.92
N ALA A 487 -32.42 -14.81 -31.31
CA ALA A 487 -33.11 -13.84 -30.46
C ALA A 487 -32.28 -13.43 -29.22
N THR A 488 -31.31 -14.25 -28.80
CA THR A 488 -30.52 -14.05 -27.57
C THR A 488 -29.04 -13.78 -27.82
N ALA A 489 -28.57 -13.88 -29.07
CA ALA A 489 -27.19 -13.61 -29.44
C ALA A 489 -27.13 -12.88 -30.80
N PRO A 490 -26.37 -11.77 -30.92
CA PRO A 490 -26.32 -10.97 -32.15
C PRO A 490 -25.46 -11.57 -33.28
N GLY A 491 -24.82 -12.72 -33.08
CA GLY A 491 -23.73 -13.21 -33.92
C GLY A 491 -22.38 -12.59 -33.55
N LEU A 492 -21.29 -13.33 -33.77
CA LEU A 492 -19.96 -12.96 -33.27
C LEU A 492 -19.45 -11.62 -33.82
N GLU A 493 -19.62 -11.34 -35.12
CA GLU A 493 -19.16 -10.08 -35.72
C GLU A 493 -19.81 -8.86 -35.05
N ALA A 494 -21.14 -8.88 -34.91
CA ALA A 494 -21.89 -7.83 -34.22
C ALA A 494 -21.49 -7.71 -32.74
N HIS A 495 -21.20 -8.84 -32.09
CA HIS A 495 -20.75 -8.86 -30.70
C HIS A 495 -19.36 -8.23 -30.52
N VAL A 496 -18.44 -8.50 -31.44
CA VAL A 496 -17.11 -7.86 -31.49
C VAL A 496 -17.25 -6.36 -31.71
N ILE A 497 -18.10 -5.93 -32.66
CA ILE A 497 -18.35 -4.51 -32.93
C ILE A 497 -18.92 -3.79 -31.71
N ASP A 498 -19.88 -4.39 -31.00
CA ASP A 498 -20.43 -3.85 -29.76
C ASP A 498 -19.34 -3.62 -28.72
N ILE A 499 -18.59 -4.66 -28.38
CA ILE A 499 -17.64 -4.59 -27.26
C ILE A 499 -16.40 -3.73 -27.58
N VAL A 500 -15.94 -3.74 -28.83
CA VAL A 500 -14.85 -2.87 -29.31
C VAL A 500 -15.28 -1.40 -29.28
N THR A 501 -16.53 -1.09 -29.64
CA THR A 501 -17.07 0.28 -29.52
C THR A 501 -17.04 0.75 -28.07
N GLN A 502 -17.49 -0.09 -27.14
CA GLN A 502 -17.46 0.24 -25.71
C GLN A 502 -16.03 0.51 -25.23
N ALA A 503 -15.05 -0.34 -25.58
CA ALA A 503 -13.65 -0.12 -25.22
C ALA A 503 -13.09 1.17 -25.84
N PHE A 504 -13.41 1.45 -27.11
CA PHE A 504 -13.00 2.68 -27.78
C PHE A 504 -13.50 3.91 -27.02
N LEU A 505 -14.78 3.96 -26.63
CA LEU A 505 -15.34 5.11 -25.91
C LEU A 505 -14.73 5.29 -24.51
N ARG A 506 -14.51 4.19 -23.78
CA ARG A 506 -13.90 4.24 -22.44
C ARG A 506 -12.47 4.81 -22.43
N ARG A 507 -11.75 4.79 -23.56
CA ARG A 507 -10.37 5.28 -23.65
C ARG A 507 -10.19 6.73 -23.20
N ASN A 508 -11.22 7.56 -23.40
CA ASN A 508 -11.21 8.97 -23.04
C ASN A 508 -11.96 9.24 -21.72
N ASN A 509 -12.97 8.43 -21.41
CA ASN A 509 -13.73 8.53 -20.16
C ASN A 509 -14.17 7.13 -19.69
N PRO A 510 -13.43 6.50 -18.76
CA PRO A 510 -13.76 5.17 -18.23
C PRO A 510 -15.10 5.11 -17.49
N ASP A 511 -15.51 6.25 -16.92
CA ASP A 511 -16.73 6.42 -16.10
C ASP A 511 -17.95 6.83 -16.95
N MET A 512 -17.87 6.69 -18.27
CA MET A 512 -19.01 6.95 -19.15
C MET A 512 -20.19 6.04 -18.79
N PRO A 513 -21.44 6.56 -18.76
CA PRO A 513 -22.60 5.78 -18.36
C PRO A 513 -22.83 4.54 -19.21
N ASN A 514 -23.21 3.44 -18.57
CA ASN A 514 -23.36 2.13 -19.18
C ASN A 514 -24.44 2.12 -20.26
N TRP A 515 -25.54 2.87 -20.09
CA TRP A 515 -26.57 2.99 -21.12
C TRP A 515 -26.01 3.60 -22.40
N LEU A 516 -25.10 4.57 -22.29
CA LEU A 516 -24.49 5.24 -23.43
C LEU A 516 -23.45 4.34 -24.08
N LEU A 517 -22.60 3.69 -23.28
CA LEU A 517 -21.60 2.75 -23.78
C LEU A 517 -22.23 1.55 -24.48
N LYS A 518 -23.07 0.79 -23.76
CA LYS A 518 -23.75 -0.40 -24.28
C LYS A 518 -24.70 -0.03 -25.41
N GLY A 519 -25.43 1.07 -25.30
CA GLY A 519 -26.32 1.56 -26.34
C GLY A 519 -25.60 1.92 -27.63
N THR A 520 -24.46 2.63 -27.52
CA THR A 520 -23.66 2.97 -28.70
C THR A 520 -23.07 1.72 -29.35
N GLY A 521 -22.51 0.81 -28.56
CA GLY A 521 -21.97 -0.44 -29.09
C GLY A 521 -23.03 -1.28 -29.82
N LEU A 522 -24.20 -1.49 -29.20
CA LEU A 522 -25.31 -2.19 -29.83
C LEU A 522 -25.82 -1.48 -31.09
N LYS A 523 -25.90 -0.15 -31.08
CA LYS A 523 -26.35 0.61 -32.25
C LYS A 523 -25.36 0.50 -33.40
N MET A 524 -24.05 0.59 -33.13
CA MET A 524 -23.03 0.36 -34.16
C MET A 524 -23.04 -1.08 -34.66
N ALA A 525 -23.27 -2.06 -33.78
CA ALA A 525 -23.38 -3.47 -34.15
C ALA A 525 -24.61 -3.77 -35.02
N SER A 526 -25.71 -3.03 -34.83
CA SER A 526 -26.95 -3.25 -35.59
C SER A 526 -26.83 -2.99 -37.09
N SER A 527 -25.76 -2.35 -37.56
CA SER A 527 -25.53 -2.14 -38.99
C SER A 527 -24.92 -3.35 -39.71
N VAL A 528 -24.42 -4.35 -38.97
CA VAL A 528 -23.83 -5.57 -39.55
C VAL A 528 -24.86 -6.31 -40.39
N GLU A 529 -26.07 -6.49 -39.83
CA GLU A 529 -27.14 -7.19 -40.51
C GLU A 529 -28.50 -6.53 -40.23
N ALA A 530 -29.12 -6.05 -41.30
CA ALA A 530 -30.37 -5.28 -41.23
C ALA A 530 -31.56 -6.06 -40.63
N ARG A 531 -31.56 -7.40 -40.68
CA ARG A 531 -32.67 -8.26 -40.23
C ARG A 531 -32.32 -9.15 -39.03
N ASN A 532 -31.33 -8.75 -38.25
CA ASN A 532 -30.88 -9.51 -37.10
C ASN A 532 -31.96 -9.57 -35.98
N PRO A 533 -32.41 -10.79 -35.59
CA PRO A 533 -33.49 -10.99 -34.62
C PRO A 533 -33.17 -10.45 -33.21
N TYR A 534 -31.89 -10.42 -32.81
CA TYR A 534 -31.46 -9.92 -31.51
C TYR A 534 -31.85 -8.45 -31.31
N PHE A 535 -31.47 -7.57 -32.25
CA PHE A 535 -31.75 -6.13 -32.13
C PHE A 535 -33.25 -5.79 -32.21
N ARG A 536 -34.04 -6.60 -32.92
CA ARG A 536 -35.51 -6.47 -32.92
C ARG A 536 -36.09 -6.78 -31.54
N GLY A 537 -35.60 -7.82 -30.87
CA GLY A 537 -35.99 -8.17 -29.50
C GLY A 537 -35.76 -7.02 -28.51
N LEU A 538 -34.60 -6.36 -28.60
CA LEU A 538 -34.24 -5.23 -27.74
C LEU A 538 -35.25 -4.06 -27.80
N ARG A 539 -35.83 -3.78 -28.98
CA ARG A 539 -36.86 -2.73 -29.09
C ARG A 539 -38.14 -3.10 -28.36
N GLY A 540 -38.56 -4.36 -28.46
CA GLY A 540 -39.70 -4.89 -27.73
C GLY A 540 -39.50 -4.83 -26.21
N GLU A 541 -38.34 -5.25 -25.73
CA GLU A 541 -37.99 -5.20 -24.31
C GLU A 541 -37.96 -3.75 -23.77
N ALA A 542 -37.34 -2.83 -24.50
CA ALA A 542 -37.33 -1.41 -24.12
C ALA A 542 -38.74 -0.81 -24.08
N ALA A 543 -39.63 -1.20 -24.98
CA ALA A 543 -41.02 -0.71 -25.01
C ALA A 543 -41.84 -1.15 -23.79
N LEU A 544 -41.49 -2.28 -23.15
CA LEU A 544 -42.12 -2.74 -21.91
C LEU A 544 -41.63 -1.94 -20.68
N VAL A 545 -40.37 -1.49 -20.70
CA VAL A 545 -39.72 -0.81 -19.57
C VAL A 545 -39.90 0.70 -19.64
N ALA A 546 -39.71 1.31 -20.82
CA ALA A 546 -39.69 2.76 -20.98
C ALA A 546 -40.90 3.51 -20.37
N PRO A 547 -42.15 3.02 -20.48
CA PRO A 547 -43.31 3.72 -19.93
C PRO A 547 -43.32 3.86 -18.40
N SER A 548 -42.55 3.07 -17.65
CA SER A 548 -42.49 3.13 -16.18
C SER A 548 -41.41 4.08 -15.65
N LEU A 549 -40.51 4.55 -16.51
CA LEU A 549 -39.42 5.46 -16.14
C LEU A 549 -39.89 6.90 -16.09
N LYS A 550 -39.39 7.66 -15.11
CA LYS A 550 -39.57 9.11 -15.10
C LYS A 550 -38.63 9.78 -16.11
N PRO A 551 -39.01 10.96 -16.68
CA PRO A 551 -38.16 11.67 -17.65
C PRO A 551 -36.74 11.99 -17.16
N ASP A 552 -36.57 12.25 -15.86
CA ASP A 552 -35.27 12.51 -15.22
C ASP A 552 -34.44 11.23 -14.99
N GLU A 553 -35.07 10.05 -15.00
CA GLU A 553 -34.39 8.76 -14.83
C GLU A 553 -33.79 8.24 -16.14
N LEU A 554 -34.31 8.65 -17.31
CA LEU A 554 -33.93 8.08 -18.61
C LEU A 554 -32.43 8.21 -18.96
N PHE A 555 -31.78 9.28 -18.54
CA PHE A 555 -30.35 9.49 -18.85
C PHE A 555 -29.43 9.17 -17.67
N SER A 556 -30.00 8.67 -16.56
CA SER A 556 -29.26 8.33 -15.35
C SER A 556 -28.69 6.91 -15.42
N ASP A 557 -27.39 6.76 -15.12
CA ASP A 557 -26.70 5.47 -15.15
C ASP A 557 -27.26 4.44 -14.15
N ARG A 558 -27.85 4.91 -13.04
CA ARG A 558 -28.40 4.05 -11.98
C ARG A 558 -29.82 3.56 -12.24
N SER A 559 -30.41 3.96 -13.37
CA SER A 559 -31.82 3.68 -13.66
C SER A 559 -32.06 2.30 -14.27
N TYR A 560 -30.99 1.56 -14.60
CA TYR A 560 -31.07 0.30 -15.32
C TYR A 560 -30.40 -0.85 -14.57
N SER A 561 -31.08 -1.98 -14.55
CA SER A 561 -30.50 -3.26 -14.16
C SER A 561 -29.61 -3.83 -15.29
N PRO A 562 -28.73 -4.81 -14.99
CA PRO A 562 -27.92 -5.48 -16.01
C PRO A 562 -28.72 -6.00 -17.21
N GLY A 563 -29.94 -6.53 -16.98
CA GLY A 563 -30.81 -7.01 -18.05
C GLY A 563 -31.53 -5.91 -18.85
N THR A 564 -31.69 -4.71 -18.30
CA THR A 564 -32.46 -3.62 -18.96
C THR A 564 -31.59 -2.55 -19.60
N VAL A 565 -30.32 -2.43 -19.21
CA VAL A 565 -29.40 -1.42 -19.74
C VAL A 565 -29.12 -1.59 -21.24
N GLY A 566 -29.10 -2.82 -21.74
CA GLY A 566 -28.91 -3.11 -23.16
C GLY A 566 -30.07 -2.61 -24.03
N PRO A 567 -31.31 -3.11 -23.80
CA PRO A 567 -32.51 -2.65 -24.50
C PRO A 567 -32.71 -1.12 -24.44
N MET A 568 -32.62 -0.56 -23.23
CA MET A 568 -32.84 0.87 -23.03
C MET A 568 -31.74 1.70 -23.69
N GLY A 569 -30.47 1.35 -23.46
CA GLY A 569 -29.34 2.04 -24.09
C GLY A 569 -29.41 2.02 -25.61
N PHE A 570 -29.67 0.84 -26.21
CA PHE A 570 -29.77 0.68 -27.65
C PHE A 570 -30.82 1.62 -28.24
N THR A 571 -32.04 1.60 -27.70
CA THR A 571 -33.16 2.39 -28.23
C THR A 571 -33.03 3.89 -27.95
N ILE A 572 -32.41 4.29 -26.85
CA ILE A 572 -32.11 5.69 -26.57
C ILE A 572 -31.09 6.22 -27.59
N VAL A 573 -30.00 5.48 -27.83
CA VAL A 573 -29.00 5.89 -28.82
C VAL A 573 -29.58 5.90 -30.24
N ASP A 574 -30.40 4.90 -30.58
CA ASP A 574 -31.16 4.86 -31.84
C ASP A 574 -32.00 6.13 -32.03
N PHE A 575 -32.80 6.49 -31.02
CA PHE A 575 -33.59 7.73 -31.00
C PHE A 575 -32.73 8.99 -31.16
N LEU A 576 -31.63 9.09 -30.41
CA LEU A 576 -30.74 10.26 -30.45
C LEU A 576 -30.06 10.42 -31.81
N ILE A 577 -29.74 9.32 -32.50
CA ILE A 577 -29.21 9.35 -33.86
C ILE A 577 -30.31 9.70 -34.86
N ASP A 578 -31.51 9.13 -34.75
CA ASP A 578 -32.63 9.43 -35.65
C ASP A 578 -33.09 10.89 -35.54
N LYS A 579 -33.07 11.45 -34.33
CA LYS A 579 -33.49 12.83 -34.06
C LYS A 579 -32.59 13.89 -34.70
N ALA A 580 -31.27 13.69 -34.71
CA ALA A 580 -30.32 14.75 -35.08
C ALA A 580 -29.13 14.29 -35.92
N GLY A 581 -29.09 13.01 -36.33
CA GLY A 581 -28.03 12.40 -37.09
C GLY A 581 -26.82 11.97 -36.26
N LEU A 582 -26.03 11.03 -36.81
CA LEU A 582 -24.79 10.54 -36.22
C LEU A 582 -23.78 11.66 -35.88
N PRO A 583 -23.59 12.72 -36.69
CA PRO A 583 -22.65 13.80 -36.35
C PRO A 583 -23.00 14.52 -35.03
N ASN A 584 -24.29 14.76 -34.75
CA ASN A 584 -24.70 15.41 -33.50
C ASN A 584 -24.60 14.45 -32.31
N PHE A 585 -24.90 13.16 -32.52
CA PHE A 585 -24.66 12.14 -31.50
C PHE A 585 -23.16 12.04 -31.13
N VAL A 586 -22.26 12.07 -32.11
CA VAL A 586 -20.81 12.08 -31.85
C VAL A 586 -20.41 13.33 -31.07
N LYS A 587 -20.96 14.51 -31.39
CA LYS A 587 -20.72 15.74 -30.59
C LYS A 587 -21.18 15.58 -29.15
N PHE A 588 -22.36 14.97 -28.94
CA PHE A 588 -22.87 14.66 -27.61
C PHE A 588 -21.90 13.76 -26.84
N VAL A 589 -21.47 12.64 -27.42
CA VAL A 589 -20.51 11.73 -26.78
C VAL A 589 -19.19 12.44 -26.45
N LYS A 590 -18.61 13.19 -27.39
CA LYS A 590 -17.38 13.97 -27.15
C LYS A 590 -17.52 15.00 -26.03
N ALA A 591 -18.67 15.64 -25.89
CA ALA A 591 -18.91 16.57 -24.78
C ALA A 591 -18.86 15.82 -23.43
N THR A 592 -19.40 14.60 -23.36
CA THR A 592 -19.33 13.77 -22.15
C THR A 592 -17.92 13.24 -21.83
N GLU A 593 -17.00 13.25 -22.79
CA GLU A 593 -15.58 12.90 -22.58
C GLU A 593 -14.79 14.04 -21.92
N THR A 594 -15.25 15.29 -22.02
CA THR A 594 -14.49 16.50 -21.60
C THR A 594 -14.97 17.10 -20.27
N GLY A 595 -15.66 16.30 -19.44
CA GLY A 595 -16.16 16.74 -18.13
C GLY A 595 -17.44 17.57 -18.17
N THR A 596 -18.05 17.75 -19.36
CA THR A 596 -19.38 18.36 -19.47
C THR A 596 -20.43 17.39 -18.93
N THR A 597 -21.35 17.88 -18.08
CA THR A 597 -22.43 17.02 -17.57
C THR A 597 -23.30 16.52 -18.71
N GLN A 598 -23.88 15.31 -18.58
CA GLN A 598 -24.76 14.77 -19.61
C GLN A 598 -25.93 15.70 -19.94
N ALA A 599 -26.48 16.39 -18.94
CA ALA A 599 -27.56 17.35 -19.14
C ALA A 599 -27.12 18.54 -20.00
N GLN A 600 -25.92 19.09 -19.77
CA GLN A 600 -25.35 20.16 -20.61
C GLN A 600 -25.04 19.66 -22.03
N ALA A 601 -24.47 18.46 -22.15
CA ALA A 601 -24.16 17.85 -23.44
C ALA A 601 -25.44 17.59 -24.26
N LEU A 602 -26.50 17.08 -23.63
CA LEU A 602 -27.81 16.87 -24.26
C LEU A 602 -28.42 18.18 -24.74
N ARG A 603 -28.42 19.23 -23.91
CA ARG A 603 -28.91 20.56 -24.31
C ARG A 603 -28.17 21.10 -25.52
N ALA A 604 -26.84 21.01 -25.51
CA ALA A 604 -26.01 21.52 -26.59
C ALA A 604 -26.23 20.78 -27.92
N ALA A 605 -26.40 19.45 -27.86
CA ALA A 605 -26.54 18.62 -29.05
C ALA A 605 -27.98 18.52 -29.58
N TYR A 606 -28.99 18.65 -28.71
CA TYR A 606 -30.41 18.37 -29.02
C TYR A 606 -31.37 19.52 -28.72
N GLY A 607 -30.88 20.65 -28.17
CA GLY A 607 -31.65 21.89 -28.03
C GLY A 607 -32.73 21.90 -26.94
N GLY A 608 -32.84 20.85 -26.11
CA GLY A 608 -33.84 20.73 -25.05
C GLY A 608 -33.27 20.25 -23.73
N ASP A 609 -33.95 20.56 -22.62
CA ASP A 609 -33.64 19.99 -21.30
C ASP A 609 -33.87 18.46 -21.29
N PRO A 610 -33.13 17.70 -20.47
CA PRO A 610 -33.24 16.24 -20.44
C PRO A 610 -34.67 15.70 -20.31
N PRO A 611 -35.57 16.27 -19.47
CA PRO A 611 -36.96 15.80 -19.39
C PRO A 611 -37.75 15.96 -20.69
N ALA A 612 -37.49 17.02 -21.47
CA ALA A 612 -38.16 17.24 -22.75
C ALA A 612 -37.72 16.21 -23.79
N VAL A 613 -36.40 15.97 -23.88
CA VAL A 613 -35.83 14.94 -24.75
C VAL A 613 -36.32 13.55 -24.36
N ALA A 614 -36.45 13.27 -23.06
CA ALA A 614 -36.99 12.01 -22.57
C ALA A 614 -38.47 11.82 -22.93
N ALA A 615 -39.30 12.86 -22.82
CA ALA A 615 -40.70 12.79 -23.21
C ALA A 615 -40.89 12.48 -24.72
N GLU A 616 -39.99 13.00 -25.57
CA GLU A 616 -39.96 12.65 -26.99
C GLU A 616 -39.53 11.19 -27.22
N TYR A 617 -38.53 10.71 -26.49
CA TYR A 617 -38.12 9.31 -26.54
C TYR A 617 -39.27 8.35 -26.18
N ILE A 618 -40.07 8.66 -25.16
CA ILE A 618 -41.24 7.83 -24.78
C ILE A 618 -42.26 7.74 -25.93
N LYS A 619 -42.44 8.82 -26.71
CA LYS A 619 -43.29 8.78 -27.91
C LYS A 619 -42.64 7.96 -29.03
N TYR A 620 -41.33 8.13 -29.23
CA TYR A 620 -40.55 7.38 -30.21
C TYR A 620 -40.65 5.87 -29.99
N ILE A 621 -40.38 5.39 -28.77
CA ILE A 621 -40.35 3.95 -28.49
C ILE A 621 -41.74 3.30 -28.67
N ARG A 622 -42.82 4.01 -28.33
CA ARG A 622 -44.20 3.53 -28.60
C ARG A 622 -44.48 3.38 -30.10
N ALA A 623 -43.90 4.25 -30.93
CA ALA A 623 -44.08 4.22 -32.39
C ALA A 623 -43.18 3.19 -33.09
N THR A 624 -42.07 2.79 -32.46
CA THR A 624 -41.07 1.89 -33.05
C THR A 624 -41.04 0.49 -32.44
N ALA A 625 -41.77 0.22 -31.36
CA ALA A 625 -41.79 -1.07 -30.66
C ALA A 625 -42.08 -2.29 -31.55
N GLY A 626 -42.84 -2.11 -32.64
CA GLY A 626 -43.20 -3.18 -33.59
C GLY A 626 -42.39 -3.21 -34.90
N LYS A 627 -41.37 -2.35 -35.03
CA LYS A 627 -40.50 -2.23 -36.22
C LYS A 627 -39.10 -2.74 -35.90
#